data_AF-A0A7W0CVV6-F1
#
_entry.id   AF-A0A7W0CVV6-F1
#
_cell.length_a   1.000
_cell.length_b   1.000
_cell.length_c   1.000
_cell.angle_alpha   90.00
_cell.angle_beta   90.00
_cell.angle_gamma   90.00
#
_symmetry.space_group_name_H-M   'P 1'
#
loop_
_entity.id
_entity.type
_entity.pdbx_description
1 polymer ?
#
loop_
_entity_poly.entity_id
_entity_poly.type
_entity_poly.pdbx_seq_one_letter_code
_entity_poly.pdbx_strand_id
1 'polypeptide(L)'
;MEPLVKHVALVSESRQVGTGEVMMVAAALQKQASRDLSGIWQIGATVDAFEHLEDVPVDYWPMIIRDDIGYSAAGIHLDQSGQPFALISADPDRDVWSLTSSHEMCEMLVDPFGNRVIAGDSIKADQGRVTYLVEVCDPSEASNYAYSVNGVLVSDFYTPNFFDPVAAPGVRYSYTGAIKTPRSILPGGYISWHDLETDIWWQQTWFGGSQPQFRSLGKLTGGRSIRSQIDRITSEDTAMAVSAGRATSEFGGMAAPSARSTLAARAQSLHSQINELIAAA
;
A
#
# COMPACT_ATOMS: atom_id res chain seq x y z
N MET A 1 -20.98 -8.40 15.49
CA MET A 1 -19.67 -8.66 16.11
C MET A 1 -18.73 -7.67 15.46
N GLU A 2 -18.14 -6.75 16.23
CA GLU A 2 -17.16 -5.83 15.65
C GLU A 2 -15.94 -6.61 15.20
N PRO A 3 -15.31 -6.26 14.06
CA PRO A 3 -14.08 -6.90 13.62
C PRO A 3 -13.00 -6.71 14.69
N LEU A 4 -12.22 -7.78 14.96
CA LEU A 4 -11.03 -7.68 15.80
C LEU A 4 -10.11 -6.59 15.24
N VAL A 5 -9.68 -5.69 16.12
CA VAL A 5 -8.74 -4.62 15.77
C VAL A 5 -7.37 -5.23 15.53
N LYS A 6 -6.79 -4.92 14.38
CA LYS A 6 -5.42 -5.29 14.01
C LYS A 6 -4.47 -4.16 14.44
N HIS A 7 -3.38 -4.49 15.11
CA HIS A 7 -2.42 -3.49 15.54
C HIS A 7 -1.20 -3.55 14.62
N VAL A 8 -0.82 -2.40 14.04
CA VAL A 8 0.33 -2.30 13.13
C VAL A 8 1.36 -1.37 13.75
N ALA A 9 2.62 -1.80 13.78
CA ALA A 9 3.74 -1.00 14.26
C ALA A 9 4.57 -0.50 13.07
N LEU A 10 4.92 0.78 13.04
CA LEU A 10 5.90 1.34 12.11
C LEU A 10 7.18 1.68 12.85
N VAL A 11 8.30 1.07 12.43
CA VAL A 11 9.61 1.21 13.07
C VAL A 11 10.69 1.43 12.02
N SER A 12 11.69 2.26 12.33
CA SER A 12 12.88 2.42 11.49
C SER A 12 14.11 1.86 12.20
N GLU A 13 14.84 0.99 11.51
CA GLU A 13 16.22 0.60 11.85
C GLU A 13 17.25 1.32 10.96
N SER A 14 16.80 2.30 10.15
CA SER A 14 17.63 3.07 9.24
C SER A 14 18.09 4.38 9.86
N ARG A 15 19.33 4.79 9.58
CA ARG A 15 19.82 6.13 9.92
C ARG A 15 19.32 7.22 8.98
N GLN A 16 18.76 6.84 7.83
CA GLN A 16 18.22 7.76 6.82
C GLN A 16 16.81 8.24 7.20
N VAL A 17 16.06 7.42 7.94
CA VAL A 17 14.69 7.69 8.33
C VAL A 17 14.60 7.86 9.84
N GLY A 18 14.50 9.12 10.29
CA GLY A 18 14.46 9.47 11.71
C GLY A 18 13.09 9.25 12.36
N THR A 19 13.07 8.99 13.66
CA THR A 19 11.85 8.71 14.45
C THR A 19 10.76 9.78 14.30
N GLY A 20 11.14 11.07 14.22
CA GLY A 20 10.18 12.15 14.00
C GLY A 20 9.42 12.03 12.66
N GLU A 21 10.07 11.55 11.60
CA GLU A 21 9.40 11.28 10.32
C GLU A 21 8.54 10.03 10.37
N VAL A 22 9.01 8.99 11.06
CA VAL A 22 8.22 7.78 11.32
C VAL A 22 6.91 8.13 12.02
N MET A 23 6.94 8.95 13.07
CA MET A 23 5.73 9.41 13.77
C MET A 23 4.77 10.18 12.86
N MET A 24 5.29 11.06 11.99
CA MET A 24 4.46 11.80 11.03
C MET A 24 3.79 10.86 10.01
N VAL A 25 4.52 9.87 9.48
CA VAL A 25 3.99 8.90 8.52
C VAL A 25 3.01 7.95 9.20
N ALA A 26 3.31 7.43 10.40
CA ALA A 26 2.39 6.60 11.17
C ALA A 26 1.05 7.32 11.42
N ALA A 27 1.06 8.62 11.73
CA ALA A 27 -0.18 9.39 11.89
C ALA A 27 -0.98 9.53 10.57
N ALA A 28 -0.32 9.54 9.41
CA ALA A 28 -0.98 9.52 8.11
C ALA A 28 -1.54 8.13 7.80
N LEU A 29 -0.76 7.07 8.04
CA LEU A 29 -1.16 5.68 7.84
C LEU A 29 -2.33 5.28 8.75
N GLN A 30 -2.32 5.68 10.03
CA GLN A 30 -3.45 5.51 10.95
C GLN A 30 -4.73 6.14 10.40
N LYS A 31 -4.63 7.34 9.81
CA LYS A 31 -5.77 8.02 9.20
C LYS A 31 -6.23 7.29 7.94
N GLN A 32 -5.32 6.82 7.09
CA GLN A 32 -5.66 5.99 5.94
C GLN A 32 -6.38 4.70 6.36
N ALA A 33 -5.82 3.95 7.31
CA ALA A 33 -6.37 2.70 7.80
C ALA A 33 -7.80 2.89 8.37
N SER A 34 -7.99 3.90 9.23
CA SER A 34 -9.26 4.12 9.94
C SER A 34 -10.32 4.85 9.10
N ARG A 35 -9.94 5.86 8.32
CA ARG A 35 -10.88 6.70 7.56
C ARG A 35 -11.15 6.16 6.16
N ASP A 36 -10.11 5.66 5.48
CA ASP A 36 -10.17 5.36 4.05
C ASP A 36 -10.45 3.87 3.83
N LEU A 37 -9.66 3.00 4.46
CA LEU A 37 -9.69 1.56 4.23
C LEU A 37 -10.80 0.86 5.02
N SER A 38 -10.97 1.21 6.30
CA SER A 38 -11.84 0.50 7.25
C SER A 38 -13.28 0.34 6.75
N GLY A 39 -13.92 1.41 6.28
CA GLY A 39 -15.31 1.37 5.81
C GLY A 39 -15.51 0.59 4.51
N ILE A 40 -14.48 0.51 3.67
CA ILE A 40 -14.55 -0.14 2.35
C ILE A 40 -14.31 -1.65 2.47
N TRP A 41 -13.30 -2.04 3.26
CA TRP A 41 -12.89 -3.42 3.43
C TRP A 41 -13.36 -4.07 4.73
N GLN A 42 -14.08 -3.32 5.57
CA GLN A 42 -14.65 -3.77 6.85
C GLN A 42 -13.58 -4.28 7.82
N ILE A 43 -12.48 -3.55 7.94
CA ILE A 43 -11.32 -3.89 8.79
C ILE A 43 -11.19 -2.86 9.92
N GLY A 44 -10.94 -3.31 11.15
CA GLY A 44 -10.50 -2.44 12.24
C GLY A 44 -8.99 -2.47 12.37
N ALA A 45 -8.31 -1.33 12.43
CA ALA A 45 -6.86 -1.27 12.61
C ALA A 45 -6.37 -0.02 13.35
N THR A 46 -5.27 -0.18 14.10
CA THR A 46 -4.42 0.91 14.57
C THR A 46 -3.05 0.87 13.90
N VAL A 47 -2.41 2.02 13.80
CA VAL A 47 -1.06 2.17 13.27
C VAL A 47 -0.31 3.11 14.22
N ASP A 48 0.71 2.56 14.88
CA ASP A 48 1.46 3.26 15.91
C ASP A 48 2.95 3.26 15.56
N ALA A 49 3.65 4.36 15.88
CA ALA A 49 5.10 4.46 15.70
C ALA A 49 5.83 4.03 16.98
N PHE A 50 6.89 3.25 16.82
CA PHE A 50 7.81 2.90 17.91
C PHE A 50 9.23 3.37 17.58
N GLU A 51 9.98 3.75 18.61
CA GLU A 51 11.36 4.19 18.43
C GLU A 51 12.27 3.01 18.11
N HIS A 52 12.05 1.88 18.78
CA HIS A 52 12.82 0.66 18.59
C HIS A 52 11.91 -0.55 18.35
N LEU A 53 12.44 -1.56 17.66
CA LEU A 53 11.69 -2.80 17.38
C LEU A 53 11.41 -3.57 18.68
N GLU A 54 12.32 -3.46 19.65
CA GLU A 54 12.24 -4.03 20.98
C GLU A 54 11.07 -3.47 21.82
N ASP A 55 10.53 -2.31 21.43
CA ASP A 55 9.39 -1.69 22.11
C ASP A 55 8.04 -2.17 21.56
N VAL A 56 8.04 -2.91 20.44
CA VAL A 56 6.82 -3.36 19.75
C VAL A 56 6.15 -4.49 20.54
N PRO A 57 4.88 -4.34 20.97
CA PRO A 57 4.15 -5.41 21.65
C PRO A 57 3.95 -6.63 20.75
N VAL A 58 3.89 -7.82 21.36
CA VAL A 58 3.86 -9.12 20.66
C VAL A 58 2.62 -9.35 19.77
N ASP A 59 1.56 -8.56 19.95
CA ASP A 59 0.32 -8.61 19.18
C ASP A 59 0.27 -7.61 18.01
N TYR A 60 1.33 -6.82 17.81
CA TYR A 60 1.46 -5.90 16.68
C TYR A 60 2.09 -6.61 15.48
N TRP A 61 1.66 -6.20 14.29
CA TRP A 61 2.28 -6.56 13.02
C TRP A 61 3.33 -5.51 12.66
N PRO A 62 4.63 -5.85 12.66
CA PRO A 62 5.67 -4.86 12.45
C PRO A 62 5.86 -4.55 10.95
N MET A 63 5.99 -3.27 10.64
CA MET A 63 6.47 -2.73 9.38
C MET A 63 7.82 -2.08 9.65
N ILE A 64 8.88 -2.69 9.15
CA ILE A 64 10.26 -2.39 9.53
C ILE A 64 10.98 -1.72 8.35
N ILE A 65 11.38 -0.47 8.53
CA ILE A 65 12.14 0.30 7.54
C ILE A 65 13.62 0.01 7.74
N ARG A 66 14.32 -0.46 6.69
CA ARG A 66 15.74 -0.84 6.74
C ARG A 66 16.50 -0.34 5.52
N ASP A 67 17.79 -0.07 5.67
CA ASP A 67 18.67 0.32 4.56
C ASP A 67 18.84 -0.81 3.53
N ASP A 68 18.78 -2.06 3.99
CA ASP A 68 18.79 -3.26 3.17
C ASP A 68 17.77 -4.26 3.72
N ILE A 69 16.77 -4.58 2.90
CA ILE A 69 15.74 -5.57 3.23
C ILE A 69 16.10 -6.98 2.73
N GLY A 70 17.14 -7.13 1.90
CA GLY A 70 17.57 -8.41 1.32
C GLY A 70 16.76 -8.87 0.11
N TYR A 71 15.98 -7.96 -0.50
CA TYR A 71 15.12 -8.22 -1.66
C TYR A 71 15.31 -7.13 -2.70
N SER A 72 15.17 -7.49 -3.98
CA SER A 72 15.12 -6.52 -5.08
C SER A 72 13.71 -5.94 -5.19
N ALA A 73 13.27 -5.26 -4.14
CA ALA A 73 11.93 -4.68 -3.99
C ALA A 73 11.98 -3.39 -3.16
N ALA A 74 11.00 -2.51 -3.36
CA ALA A 74 10.84 -1.34 -2.49
C ALA A 74 10.27 -1.74 -1.12
N GLY A 75 9.37 -2.71 -1.10
CA GLY A 75 8.80 -3.31 0.10
C GLY A 75 8.41 -4.75 -0.18
N ILE A 76 8.21 -5.51 0.90
CA ILE A 76 7.61 -6.84 0.84
C ILE A 76 6.71 -7.07 2.05
N HIS A 77 5.69 -7.89 1.85
CA HIS A 77 4.80 -8.41 2.88
C HIS A 77 5.01 -9.92 3.05
N LEU A 78 5.31 -10.33 4.28
CA LEU A 78 5.54 -11.72 4.67
C LEU A 78 4.67 -12.13 5.86
N ASP A 79 4.63 -13.43 6.12
CA ASP A 79 4.09 -14.02 7.33
C ASP A 79 5.13 -14.96 7.94
N GLN A 80 5.26 -14.93 9.27
CA GLN A 80 6.01 -15.92 10.03
C GLN A 80 5.14 -16.45 11.16
N SER A 81 4.80 -17.75 11.10
CA SER A 81 3.99 -18.42 12.11
C SER A 81 2.61 -17.79 12.33
N GLY A 82 1.99 -17.26 11.28
CA GLY A 82 0.68 -16.59 11.36
C GLY A 82 0.75 -15.15 11.87
N GLN A 83 1.95 -14.57 11.96
CA GLN A 83 2.16 -13.15 12.22
C GLN A 83 2.65 -12.43 10.96
N PRO A 84 1.79 -11.61 10.33
CA PRO A 84 2.15 -10.72 9.24
C PRO A 84 3.20 -9.69 9.65
N PHE A 85 4.13 -9.39 8.75
CA PHE A 85 5.05 -8.27 8.86
C PHE A 85 5.44 -7.76 7.48
N ALA A 86 5.97 -6.53 7.42
CA ALA A 86 6.55 -5.99 6.20
C ALA A 86 7.98 -5.48 6.43
N LEU A 87 8.77 -5.56 5.37
CA LEU A 87 10.06 -4.89 5.28
C LEU A 87 9.96 -3.79 4.22
N ILE A 88 10.45 -2.59 4.53
CA ILE A 88 10.41 -1.43 3.65
C ILE A 88 11.84 -0.91 3.47
N SER A 89 12.25 -0.71 2.22
CA SER A 89 13.52 -0.09 1.90
C SER A 89 13.52 1.39 2.30
N ALA A 90 14.51 1.78 3.09
CA ALA A 90 14.71 3.16 3.50
C ALA A 90 15.12 4.05 2.31
N ASP A 91 14.70 5.31 2.35
CA ASP A 91 15.05 6.31 1.34
C ASP A 91 15.12 7.71 1.99
N PRO A 92 16.06 8.59 1.59
CA PRO A 92 16.10 9.96 2.07
C PRO A 92 14.89 10.81 1.64
N ASP A 93 14.20 10.44 0.55
CA ASP A 93 12.92 11.02 0.17
C ASP A 93 11.79 10.31 0.91
N ARG A 94 11.17 11.04 1.85
CA ARG A 94 10.04 10.57 2.64
C ARG A 94 8.89 10.03 1.80
N ASP A 95 8.63 10.62 0.64
CA ASP A 95 7.52 10.17 -0.17
C ASP A 95 7.77 8.76 -0.71
N VAL A 96 9.03 8.31 -0.89
CA VAL A 96 9.40 6.95 -1.37
C VAL A 96 8.93 5.91 -0.38
N TRP A 97 9.50 5.93 0.82
CA TRP A 97 9.23 4.89 1.79
C TRP A 97 7.84 5.00 2.41
N SER A 98 7.22 6.20 2.46
CA SER A 98 5.85 6.33 2.96
C SER A 98 4.80 5.77 2.00
N LEU A 99 5.00 5.93 0.69
CA LEU A 99 4.16 5.28 -0.33
C LEU A 99 4.25 3.76 -0.21
N THR A 100 5.46 3.21 -0.14
CA THR A 100 5.66 1.78 0.06
C THR A 100 5.08 1.31 1.39
N SER A 101 5.29 2.04 2.48
CA SER A 101 4.70 1.70 3.78
C SER A 101 3.17 1.65 3.69
N SER A 102 2.55 2.63 3.04
CA SER A 102 1.11 2.63 2.81
C SER A 102 0.63 1.44 1.99
N HIS A 103 1.38 1.09 0.93
CA HIS A 103 1.13 -0.09 0.11
C HIS A 103 1.10 -1.36 0.97
N GLU A 104 2.22 -1.66 1.64
CA GLU A 104 2.36 -2.89 2.44
C GLU A 104 1.32 -2.96 3.56
N MET A 105 1.02 -1.83 4.21
CA MET A 105 -0.02 -1.75 5.23
C MET A 105 -1.39 -2.13 4.66
N CYS A 106 -1.79 -1.57 3.51
CA CYS A 106 -3.10 -1.87 2.92
C CYS A 106 -3.20 -3.34 2.53
N GLU A 107 -2.14 -3.90 1.95
CA GLU A 107 -2.06 -5.30 1.57
C GLU A 107 -2.13 -6.25 2.76
N MET A 108 -1.34 -6.00 3.81
CA MET A 108 -1.38 -6.75 5.06
C MET A 108 -2.75 -6.67 5.74
N LEU A 109 -3.39 -5.51 5.74
CA LEU A 109 -4.68 -5.35 6.39
C LEU A 109 -5.79 -6.10 5.62
N VAL A 110 -5.76 -6.15 4.29
CA VAL A 110 -6.81 -6.78 3.47
C VAL A 110 -6.58 -8.28 3.26
N ASP A 111 -5.33 -8.70 3.06
CA ASP A 111 -4.93 -10.10 2.92
C ASP A 111 -3.68 -10.38 3.76
N PRO A 112 -3.82 -10.60 5.09
CA PRO A 112 -2.68 -10.74 6.00
C PRO A 112 -1.69 -11.86 5.66
N PHE A 113 -2.15 -12.89 4.95
CA PHE A 113 -1.35 -14.08 4.66
C PHE A 113 -0.95 -14.18 3.19
N GLY A 114 -1.32 -13.21 2.35
CA GLY A 114 -0.95 -13.17 0.92
C GLY A 114 -1.50 -14.35 0.12
N ASN A 115 -2.66 -14.89 0.50
CA ASN A 115 -3.28 -16.08 -0.10
C ASN A 115 -4.77 -15.89 -0.38
N ARG A 116 -5.34 -14.72 -0.11
CA ARG A 116 -6.77 -14.46 -0.30
C ARG A 116 -7.05 -14.35 -1.79
N VAL A 117 -8.00 -15.15 -2.26
CA VAL A 117 -8.43 -15.09 -3.65
C VAL A 117 -9.93 -14.79 -3.78
N ILE A 118 -10.32 -14.15 -4.88
CA ILE A 118 -11.71 -13.86 -5.23
C ILE A 118 -12.01 -14.40 -6.63
N ALA A 119 -13.11 -15.15 -6.76
CA ALA A 119 -13.54 -15.70 -8.04
C ALA A 119 -14.13 -14.63 -8.96
N GLY A 120 -13.79 -14.66 -10.24
CA GLY A 120 -14.30 -13.73 -11.25
C GLY A 120 -14.14 -14.27 -12.67
N ASP A 121 -14.78 -13.61 -13.64
CA ASP A 121 -14.56 -13.90 -15.06
C ASP A 121 -13.16 -13.46 -15.45
N SER A 122 -12.44 -14.29 -16.20
CA SER A 122 -11.09 -13.94 -16.65
C SER A 122 -11.09 -12.69 -17.52
N ILE A 123 -10.11 -11.84 -17.30
CA ILE A 123 -9.79 -10.71 -18.20
C ILE A 123 -9.10 -11.17 -19.48
N LYS A 124 -8.66 -12.43 -19.53
CA LYS A 124 -8.08 -13.08 -20.72
C LYS A 124 -9.19 -13.82 -21.46
N ALA A 125 -9.48 -13.42 -22.70
CA ALA A 125 -10.69 -13.81 -23.43
C ALA A 125 -10.85 -15.32 -23.73
N ASP A 126 -9.76 -16.08 -23.71
CA ASP A 126 -9.72 -17.53 -23.93
C ASP A 126 -9.82 -18.35 -22.64
N GLN A 127 -10.11 -17.72 -21.50
CA GLN A 127 -10.30 -18.37 -20.21
C GLN A 127 -11.73 -18.18 -19.70
N GLY A 128 -12.18 -19.15 -18.90
CA GLY A 128 -13.47 -19.10 -18.20
C GLY A 128 -13.38 -18.34 -16.87
N ARG A 129 -13.86 -19.00 -15.81
CA ARG A 129 -13.83 -18.45 -14.45
C ARG A 129 -12.50 -18.74 -13.78
N VAL A 130 -11.92 -17.73 -13.14
CA VAL A 130 -10.61 -17.78 -12.49
C VAL A 130 -10.69 -17.28 -11.05
N THR A 131 -9.61 -17.41 -10.30
CA THR A 131 -9.48 -16.81 -8.96
C THR A 131 -8.36 -15.78 -8.95
N TYR A 132 -8.71 -14.52 -8.71
CA TYR A 132 -7.78 -13.41 -8.60
C TYR A 132 -7.13 -13.37 -7.23
N LEU A 133 -5.81 -13.13 -7.15
CA LEU A 133 -5.16 -12.81 -5.90
C LEU A 133 -5.58 -11.39 -5.45
N VAL A 134 -5.87 -11.23 -4.16
CA VAL A 134 -6.32 -9.94 -3.62
C VAL A 134 -5.11 -9.08 -3.29
N GLU A 135 -4.65 -8.29 -4.27
CA GLU A 135 -3.57 -7.30 -4.12
C GLU A 135 -4.10 -5.87 -4.30
N VAL A 136 -4.62 -5.28 -3.23
CA VAL A 136 -5.44 -4.05 -3.29
C VAL A 136 -4.76 -2.82 -3.87
N CYS A 137 -3.45 -2.69 -3.76
CA CYS A 137 -2.68 -1.54 -4.23
C CYS A 137 -2.07 -1.78 -5.62
N ASP A 138 -1.75 -3.02 -5.99
CA ASP A 138 -1.01 -3.38 -7.21
C ASP A 138 -1.61 -2.81 -8.51
N PRO A 139 -2.94 -2.86 -8.75
CA PRO A 139 -3.50 -2.32 -9.99
C PRO A 139 -3.28 -0.82 -10.20
N SER A 140 -2.95 -0.07 -9.14
CA SER A 140 -2.72 1.38 -9.15
C SER A 140 -1.42 1.78 -8.44
N GLU A 141 -0.45 0.88 -8.31
CA GLU A 141 0.72 1.06 -7.43
C GLU A 141 1.63 2.24 -7.79
N ALA A 142 1.60 2.69 -9.05
CA ALA A 142 2.44 3.76 -9.51
C ALA A 142 2.12 5.08 -8.79
N SER A 143 3.18 5.81 -8.44
CA SER A 143 3.12 7.03 -7.60
C SER A 143 2.28 8.18 -8.19
N ASN A 144 1.99 8.18 -9.50
CA ASN A 144 1.08 9.14 -10.13
C ASN A 144 -0.40 8.88 -9.82
N TYR A 145 -0.76 7.73 -9.26
CA TYR A 145 -2.12 7.43 -8.76
C TYR A 145 -2.21 7.49 -7.23
N ALA A 146 -1.08 7.71 -6.55
CA ALA A 146 -1.07 7.93 -5.12
C ALA A 146 -1.86 9.19 -4.74
N TYR A 147 -2.24 9.30 -3.48
CA TYR A 147 -2.91 10.48 -2.92
C TYR A 147 -2.24 10.91 -1.62
N SER A 148 -2.65 12.06 -1.07
CA SER A 148 -2.05 12.58 0.15
C SER A 148 -2.97 12.46 1.37
N VAL A 149 -2.38 12.06 2.49
CA VAL A 149 -2.99 12.11 3.83
C VAL A 149 -2.05 12.87 4.74
N ASN A 150 -2.52 13.97 5.34
CA ASN A 150 -1.69 14.87 6.16
C ASN A 150 -0.43 15.41 5.46
N GLY A 151 -0.43 15.52 4.13
CA GLY A 151 0.77 15.93 3.38
C GLY A 151 1.84 14.82 3.27
N VAL A 152 1.48 13.56 3.54
CA VAL A 152 2.28 12.34 3.29
C VAL A 152 1.67 11.61 2.09
N LEU A 153 2.51 11.12 1.19
CA LEU A 153 2.08 10.34 0.02
C LEU A 153 1.69 8.92 0.44
N VAL A 154 0.54 8.44 -0.01
CA VAL A 154 0.00 7.11 0.32
C VAL A 154 -0.61 6.45 -0.92
N SER A 155 -0.60 5.12 -0.95
CA SER A 155 -1.08 4.32 -2.09
C SER A 155 -2.59 4.41 -2.24
N ASP A 156 -3.09 4.53 -3.48
CA ASP A 156 -4.48 4.19 -3.77
C ASP A 156 -4.68 2.67 -3.61
N PHE A 157 -5.93 2.26 -3.39
CA PHE A 157 -6.29 0.86 -3.26
C PHE A 157 -7.65 0.60 -3.90
N TYR A 158 -7.84 -0.58 -4.47
CA TYR A 158 -9.13 -0.95 -5.05
C TYR A 158 -10.17 -1.32 -3.98
N THR A 159 -11.45 -1.14 -4.31
CA THR A 159 -12.58 -1.55 -3.46
C THR A 159 -13.04 -2.97 -3.81
N PRO A 160 -13.87 -3.64 -2.99
CA PRO A 160 -14.45 -4.94 -3.36
C PRO A 160 -15.14 -4.97 -4.74
N ASN A 161 -15.72 -3.85 -5.18
CA ASN A 161 -16.36 -3.73 -6.51
C ASN A 161 -15.37 -3.92 -7.67
N PHE A 162 -14.05 -3.87 -7.42
CA PHE A 162 -13.03 -4.17 -8.42
C PHE A 162 -13.25 -5.51 -9.10
N PHE A 163 -13.87 -6.47 -8.42
CA PHE A 163 -14.18 -7.80 -8.96
C PHE A 163 -15.58 -7.93 -9.58
N ASP A 164 -16.34 -6.84 -9.70
CA ASP A 164 -17.65 -6.84 -10.34
C ASP A 164 -17.59 -7.40 -11.77
N PRO A 165 -18.63 -8.08 -12.28
CA PRO A 165 -18.61 -8.66 -13.62
C PRO A 165 -18.55 -7.59 -14.72
N VAL A 166 -19.19 -6.43 -14.50
CA VAL A 166 -19.31 -5.34 -15.46
C VAL A 166 -19.25 -3.98 -14.79
N ALA A 167 -18.89 -2.95 -15.56
CA ALA A 167 -18.90 -1.58 -15.07
C ALA A 167 -20.33 -1.07 -14.82
N ALA A 168 -20.52 -0.27 -13.77
CA ALA A 168 -21.79 0.36 -13.45
C ALA A 168 -21.64 1.85 -13.11
N PRO A 169 -22.58 2.72 -13.56
CA PRO A 169 -22.52 4.15 -13.24
C PRO A 169 -22.53 4.42 -11.74
N GLY A 170 -21.67 5.32 -11.27
CA GLY A 170 -21.58 5.70 -9.86
C GLY A 170 -20.86 4.70 -8.96
N VAL A 171 -20.39 3.57 -9.50
CA VAL A 171 -19.57 2.61 -8.76
C VAL A 171 -18.12 3.07 -8.73
N ARG A 172 -17.52 2.97 -7.54
CA ARG A 172 -16.12 3.29 -7.30
C ARG A 172 -15.31 1.99 -7.29
N TYR A 173 -14.27 1.89 -8.11
CA TYR A 173 -13.40 0.71 -8.19
C TYR A 173 -12.09 0.87 -7.42
N SER A 174 -11.60 2.10 -7.22
CA SER A 174 -10.51 2.41 -6.27
C SER A 174 -10.85 3.58 -5.37
N TYR A 175 -10.16 3.73 -4.24
CA TYR A 175 -10.48 4.75 -3.24
C TYR A 175 -10.49 6.15 -3.84
N THR A 176 -9.48 6.51 -4.64
CA THR A 176 -9.43 7.78 -5.37
C THR A 176 -10.39 7.84 -6.56
N GLY A 177 -10.86 6.67 -7.02
CA GLY A 177 -11.65 6.50 -8.23
C GLY A 177 -10.79 6.54 -9.50
N ALA A 178 -9.47 6.42 -9.41
CA ALA A 178 -8.58 6.34 -10.58
C ALA A 178 -8.92 5.14 -11.47
N ILE A 179 -9.19 3.97 -10.87
CA ILE A 179 -9.66 2.78 -11.59
C ILE A 179 -11.12 3.00 -12.00
N LYS A 180 -11.40 2.89 -13.31
CA LYS A 180 -12.71 3.23 -13.91
C LYS A 180 -13.59 2.03 -14.23
N THR A 181 -13.01 0.84 -14.27
CA THR A 181 -13.71 -0.40 -14.65
C THR A 181 -13.27 -1.56 -13.76
N PRO A 182 -14.10 -2.61 -13.59
CA PRO A 182 -13.69 -3.79 -12.85
C PRO A 182 -12.45 -4.45 -13.47
N ARG A 183 -11.58 -5.01 -12.62
CA ARG A 183 -10.39 -5.81 -12.99
C ARG A 183 -9.42 -5.11 -13.96
N SER A 184 -9.46 -3.79 -14.06
CA SER A 184 -8.52 -3.03 -14.90
C SER A 184 -7.35 -2.49 -14.09
N ILE A 185 -6.15 -2.59 -14.64
CA ILE A 185 -4.93 -2.01 -14.11
C ILE A 185 -4.65 -0.63 -14.73
N LEU A 186 -3.85 0.18 -14.05
CA LEU A 186 -3.35 1.46 -14.52
C LEU A 186 -1.87 1.34 -14.96
N PRO A 187 -1.35 2.29 -15.75
CA PRO A 187 0.07 2.33 -16.11
C PRO A 187 0.98 2.18 -14.88
N GLY A 188 1.85 1.19 -14.89
CA GLY A 188 2.76 0.87 -13.79
C GLY A 188 2.20 -0.10 -12.74
N GLY A 189 0.96 -0.58 -12.90
CA GLY A 189 0.37 -1.61 -12.05
C GLY A 189 0.28 -2.99 -12.70
N TYR A 190 -0.18 -3.96 -11.91
CA TYR A 190 -0.50 -5.31 -12.37
C TYR A 190 -1.68 -5.96 -11.64
N ILE A 191 -2.12 -7.12 -12.14
CA ILE A 191 -3.12 -7.98 -11.52
C ILE A 191 -2.79 -9.44 -11.79
N SER A 192 -2.93 -10.30 -10.78
CA SER A 192 -2.59 -11.72 -10.83
C SER A 192 -3.80 -12.62 -10.63
N TRP A 193 -3.88 -13.75 -11.35
CA TRP A 193 -4.95 -14.75 -11.17
C TRP A 193 -4.51 -16.17 -11.47
N HIS A 194 -5.23 -17.13 -10.91
CA HIS A 194 -5.06 -18.56 -11.16
C HIS A 194 -6.14 -19.06 -12.10
N ASP A 195 -5.71 -19.61 -13.22
CA ASP A 195 -6.54 -20.39 -14.12
C ASP A 195 -6.64 -21.84 -13.59
N LEU A 196 -7.81 -22.17 -13.04
CA LEU A 196 -8.07 -23.46 -12.40
C LEU A 196 -8.14 -24.62 -13.40
N GLU A 197 -8.43 -24.36 -14.68
CA GLU A 197 -8.50 -25.42 -15.70
C GLU A 197 -7.12 -25.91 -16.08
N THR A 198 -6.16 -24.98 -16.22
CA THR A 198 -4.78 -25.29 -16.61
C THR A 198 -3.83 -25.44 -15.41
N ASP A 199 -4.28 -25.03 -14.23
CA ASP A 199 -3.47 -24.92 -13.02
C ASP A 199 -2.25 -24.00 -13.22
N ILE A 200 -2.47 -22.86 -13.89
CA ILE A 200 -1.43 -21.87 -14.22
C ILE A 200 -1.80 -20.52 -13.63
N TRP A 201 -0.83 -19.87 -12.98
CA TRP A 201 -0.93 -18.47 -12.61
C TRP A 201 -0.58 -17.58 -13.79
N TRP A 202 -1.37 -16.54 -13.94
CA TRP A 202 -1.26 -15.53 -14.99
C TRP A 202 -1.21 -14.16 -14.35
N GLN A 203 -0.65 -13.22 -15.09
CA GLN A 203 -0.59 -11.82 -14.70
C GLN A 203 -0.84 -10.94 -15.92
N GLN A 204 -1.50 -9.80 -15.69
CA GLN A 204 -1.52 -8.68 -16.62
C GLN A 204 -0.70 -7.56 -15.99
N THR A 205 0.27 -7.03 -16.73
CA THR A 205 1.16 -5.97 -16.26
C THR A 205 1.11 -4.75 -17.18
N TRP A 206 1.39 -3.56 -16.65
CA TRP A 206 1.51 -2.35 -17.46
C TRP A 206 2.73 -1.51 -17.08
N PHE A 207 3.88 -2.13 -16.85
CA PHE A 207 5.10 -1.42 -16.42
C PHE A 207 5.76 -0.55 -17.50
N GLY A 208 5.29 -0.64 -18.76
CA GLY A 208 5.74 0.21 -19.85
C GLY A 208 4.90 0.02 -21.12
N GLY A 209 5.17 0.85 -22.14
CA GLY A 209 4.45 0.82 -23.41
C GLY A 209 3.05 1.42 -23.37
N SER A 210 2.33 1.34 -24.49
CA SER A 210 1.01 1.98 -24.67
C SER A 210 -0.17 1.13 -24.23
N GLN A 211 0.03 -0.15 -23.90
CA GLN A 211 -1.03 -1.13 -23.58
C GLN A 211 -0.52 -2.15 -22.55
N PRO A 212 -1.41 -2.70 -21.71
CA PRO A 212 -1.07 -3.76 -20.77
C PRO A 212 -0.78 -5.10 -21.49
N GLN A 213 0.04 -5.95 -20.87
CA GLN A 213 0.49 -7.22 -21.43
C GLN A 213 0.16 -8.39 -20.51
N PHE A 214 -0.20 -9.53 -21.10
CA PHE A 214 -0.39 -10.77 -20.36
C PHE A 214 0.89 -11.59 -20.33
N ARG A 215 1.23 -12.16 -19.17
CA ARG A 215 2.29 -13.15 -19.00
C ARG A 215 1.84 -14.34 -18.17
N SER A 216 2.40 -15.51 -18.46
CA SER A 216 2.23 -16.70 -17.64
C SER A 216 3.31 -16.69 -16.55
N LEU A 217 2.91 -16.92 -15.31
CA LEU A 217 3.81 -17.12 -14.16
C LEU A 217 4.10 -18.62 -13.92
N GLY A 218 3.42 -19.50 -14.66
CA GLY A 218 3.51 -20.94 -14.47
C GLY A 218 2.79 -21.41 -13.20
N LYS A 219 3.20 -22.56 -12.67
CA LYS A 219 2.64 -23.09 -11.43
C LYS A 219 3.36 -22.48 -10.23
N LEU A 220 2.61 -21.89 -9.31
CA LEU A 220 3.14 -21.42 -8.04
C LEU A 220 3.00 -22.54 -7.01
N THR A 221 4.11 -23.26 -6.80
CA THR A 221 4.19 -24.38 -5.85
C THR A 221 5.22 -24.08 -4.78
N GLY A 222 4.82 -24.09 -3.51
CA GLY A 222 5.74 -23.88 -2.39
C GLY A 222 5.03 -23.68 -1.05
N GLY A 223 5.78 -23.77 0.05
CA GLY A 223 5.28 -23.52 1.41
C GLY A 223 5.20 -22.05 1.81
N ARG A 224 5.38 -21.12 0.86
CA ARG A 224 5.23 -19.66 1.06
C ARG A 224 3.89 -19.20 0.51
N SER A 225 3.44 -18.02 0.91
CA SER A 225 2.23 -17.40 0.36
C SER A 225 2.31 -17.23 -1.16
N ILE A 226 1.15 -17.19 -1.82
CA ILE A 226 1.05 -16.95 -3.25
C ILE A 226 1.66 -15.59 -3.59
N ARG A 227 1.32 -14.53 -2.84
CA ARG A 227 1.92 -13.19 -2.96
C ARG A 227 3.45 -13.24 -2.96
N SER A 228 4.05 -13.85 -1.94
CA SER A 228 5.52 -13.93 -1.83
C SER A 228 6.17 -14.67 -3.02
N GLN A 229 5.44 -15.57 -3.70
CA GLN A 229 5.92 -16.20 -4.92
C GLN A 229 5.82 -15.28 -6.13
N ILE A 230 4.77 -14.47 -6.23
CA ILE A 230 4.56 -13.46 -7.29
C ILE A 230 5.55 -12.30 -7.15
N ASP A 231 5.78 -11.80 -5.93
CA ASP A 231 6.73 -10.72 -5.65
C ASP A 231 8.10 -11.05 -6.22
N ARG A 232 8.60 -12.27 -5.96
CA ARG A 232 9.91 -12.72 -6.49
C ARG A 232 10.02 -12.69 -8.02
N ILE A 233 8.90 -12.66 -8.73
CA ILE A 233 8.85 -12.58 -10.20
C ILE A 233 8.61 -11.13 -10.66
N THR A 234 7.95 -10.31 -9.85
CA THR A 234 7.39 -9.01 -10.27
C THR A 234 8.09 -7.80 -9.66
N SER A 235 8.71 -7.91 -8.48
CA SER A 235 9.18 -6.77 -7.68
C SER A 235 10.18 -5.85 -8.40
N GLU A 236 11.03 -6.38 -9.29
CA GLU A 236 11.98 -5.55 -10.04
C GLU A 236 11.25 -4.62 -11.02
N ASP A 237 10.26 -5.15 -11.74
CA ASP A 237 9.44 -4.37 -12.68
C ASP A 237 8.64 -3.27 -11.93
N THR A 238 8.06 -3.63 -10.78
CA THR A 238 7.34 -2.74 -9.87
C THR A 238 8.23 -1.60 -9.36
N ALA A 239 9.42 -1.90 -8.86
CA ALA A 239 10.34 -0.88 -8.36
C ALA A 239 10.68 0.14 -9.46
N MET A 240 10.89 -0.33 -10.70
CA MET A 240 11.09 0.54 -11.85
C MET A 240 9.86 1.39 -12.17
N ALA A 241 8.66 0.81 -12.21
CA ALA A 241 7.42 1.51 -12.52
C ALA A 241 7.08 2.60 -11.50
N VAL A 242 7.21 2.30 -10.21
CA VAL A 242 6.98 3.26 -9.12
C VAL A 242 7.94 4.46 -9.21
N SER A 243 9.22 4.21 -9.53
CA SER A 243 10.22 5.27 -9.70
C SER A 243 9.93 6.16 -10.92
N ALA A 244 9.51 5.57 -12.04
CA ALA A 244 9.15 6.31 -13.25
C ALA A 244 7.89 7.19 -13.04
N GLY A 245 6.90 6.69 -12.29
CA GLY A 245 5.73 7.46 -11.89
C GLY A 245 6.09 8.76 -11.16
N ARG A 246 7.16 8.75 -10.35
CA ARG A 246 7.57 9.93 -9.56
C ARG A 246 8.11 11.03 -10.44
N ALA A 247 8.96 10.66 -11.39
CA ALA A 247 9.56 11.60 -12.34
C ALA A 247 8.51 12.37 -13.16
N THR A 248 7.31 11.79 -13.31
CA THR A 248 6.20 12.37 -14.07
C THR A 248 5.10 12.98 -13.19
N SER A 249 5.12 12.75 -11.88
CA SER A 249 4.08 13.23 -10.96
C SER A 249 4.28 14.71 -10.61
N GLU A 250 3.42 15.59 -11.12
CA GLU A 250 3.38 17.01 -10.71
C GLU A 250 2.67 17.19 -9.35
N PHE A 251 1.78 16.27 -8.97
CA PHE A 251 0.84 16.47 -7.86
C PHE A 251 1.29 15.93 -6.49
N GLY A 252 2.14 14.89 -6.44
CA GLY A 252 2.54 14.25 -5.18
C GLY A 252 3.31 15.19 -4.24
N GLY A 253 4.16 16.06 -4.82
CA GLY A 253 5.02 16.98 -4.07
C GLY A 253 4.43 18.37 -3.81
N MET A 254 3.32 18.78 -4.44
CA MET A 254 2.80 20.15 -4.30
C MET A 254 1.97 20.37 -3.01
N ALA A 255 1.39 19.31 -2.44
CA ALA A 255 0.63 19.40 -1.20
C ALA A 255 1.53 19.56 0.05
N ALA A 256 2.73 18.99 0.03
CA ALA A 256 3.61 18.95 1.21
C ALA A 256 4.20 20.32 1.62
N PRO A 257 4.72 21.17 0.70
CA PRO A 257 5.26 22.49 1.06
C PRO A 257 4.19 23.45 1.61
N SER A 258 3.02 23.48 0.97
CA SER A 258 1.90 24.32 1.39
C SER A 258 1.33 23.86 2.74
N ALA A 259 1.21 22.56 2.97
CA ALA A 259 0.86 21.99 4.27
C ALA A 259 1.87 22.37 5.37
N ARG A 260 3.18 22.29 5.10
CA ARG A 260 4.23 22.60 6.08
C ARG A 260 4.17 24.07 6.55
N SER A 261 3.97 25.00 5.62
CA SER A 261 3.83 26.43 5.96
C SER A 261 2.62 26.70 6.86
N THR A 262 1.49 26.04 6.57
CA THR A 262 0.26 26.16 7.36
C THR A 262 0.41 25.56 8.77
N LEU A 263 1.06 24.40 8.86
CA LEU A 263 1.36 23.75 10.14
C LEU A 263 2.28 24.60 11.01
N ALA A 264 3.32 25.21 10.43
CA ALA A 264 4.23 26.10 11.14
C ALA A 264 3.51 27.36 11.64
N ALA A 265 2.67 27.99 10.81
CA ALA A 265 1.87 29.14 11.22
C ALA A 265 0.91 28.79 12.37
N ARG A 266 0.26 27.62 12.30
CA ARG A 266 -0.61 27.12 13.38
C ARG A 266 0.18 26.88 14.67
N ALA A 267 1.35 26.26 14.59
CA ALA A 267 2.21 26.02 15.74
C ALA A 267 2.65 27.35 16.39
N GLN A 268 3.05 28.34 15.59
CA GLN A 268 3.39 29.67 16.08
C GLN A 268 2.21 30.34 16.80
N SER A 269 1.01 30.30 16.22
CA SER A 269 -0.20 30.83 16.84
C SER A 269 -0.51 30.16 18.18
N LEU A 270 -0.34 28.84 18.27
CA LEU A 270 -0.55 28.09 19.51
C LEU A 270 0.49 28.46 20.58
N HIS A 271 1.77 28.58 20.22
CA HIS A 271 2.80 29.02 21.14
C HIS A 271 2.53 30.43 21.68
N SER A 272 2.11 31.36 20.82
CA SER A 272 1.72 32.71 21.25
C SER A 272 0.57 32.67 22.26
N GLN A 273 -0.48 31.91 21.97
CA GLN A 273 -1.63 31.76 22.88
C GLN A 273 -1.22 31.14 24.21
N ILE A 274 -0.36 30.12 24.21
CA ILE A 274 0.14 29.48 25.42
C ILE A 274 0.92 30.48 26.27
N ASN A 275 1.80 31.28 25.65
CA ASN A 275 2.58 32.28 26.35
C ASN A 275 1.71 33.38 26.97
N GLU A 276 0.66 33.82 26.26
CA GLU A 276 -0.32 34.79 26.79
C GLU A 276 -1.07 34.23 28.01
N LEU A 277 -1.51 32.97 27.95
CA LEU A 277 -2.19 32.30 29.06
C LEU A 277 -1.26 32.14 30.28
N ILE A 278 0.00 31.79 30.07
CA ILE A 278 1.00 31.68 31.15
C ILE A 278 1.28 33.05 31.77
N ALA A 279 1.39 34.12 30.97
CA ALA A 279 1.67 35.46 31.47
C ALA A 279 0.49 36.08 32.25
N ALA A 280 -0.73 35.59 32.03
CA ALA A 280 -1.94 36.03 32.71
C ALA A 280 -2.25 35.25 34.01
N ALA A 281 -1.48 34.20 34.33
CA ALA A 281 -1.61 33.36 35.52
C ALA A 281 -0.71 33.84 36.67
#